data_AF-G4D5D1-F1
#
_entry.id   AF-G4D5D1-F1
#
_cell.length_a   1.000
_cell.length_b   1.000
_cell.length_c   1.000
_cell.angle_alpha   90.00
_cell.angle_beta   90.00
_cell.angle_gamma   90.00
#
_symmetry.space_group_name_H-M   'P 1'
#
loop_
_entity.id
_entity.type
_entity.pdbx_description
1 polymer ?
#
loop_
_entity_poly.entity_id
_entity_poly.type
_entity_poly.pdbx_seq_one_letter_code
_entity_poly.pdbx_strand_id
1 'polypeptide(L)'
;MLANYGILNLKNSSYLLMSGEKKIKIFGEEFRGNNLDKDYEDYNILLVHSPKQFLEKVRPYDLVLSGHKHGGQVRLPFLGQVLDHGPKLFPKYSMGLYKIGETILYIDSGLGQSIYLRILDRVSYTQGTIGGDMY
;
A
#
# COMPACT_ATOMS: atom_id res chain seq x y z
N MET A 1 6.56 14.90 17.51
CA MET A 1 7.21 15.55 16.34
C MET A 1 6.32 15.49 15.09
N LEU A 2 5.86 14.31 14.63
CA LEU A 2 5.01 14.19 13.42
C LEU A 2 3.54 14.63 13.62
N ALA A 3 2.94 14.36 14.77
CA ALA A 3 1.56 14.73 15.08
C ALA A 3 1.30 16.25 14.98
N ASN A 4 2.32 17.07 15.28
CA ASN A 4 2.24 18.54 15.19
C ASN A 4 2.06 19.04 13.74
N TYR A 5 2.31 18.18 12.75
CA TYR A 5 2.09 18.44 11.33
C TYR A 5 0.81 17.78 10.80
N GLY A 6 -0.08 17.30 11.69
CA GLY A 6 -1.32 16.61 11.30
C GLY A 6 -1.10 15.18 10.79
N ILE A 7 0.09 14.60 11.01
CA ILE A 7 0.40 13.24 10.56
C ILE A 7 -0.05 12.23 11.62
N LEU A 8 -1.00 11.37 11.24
CA LEU A 8 -1.46 10.24 12.04
C LEU A 8 -0.56 9.02 11.79
N ASN A 9 -0.04 8.42 12.88
CA ASN A 9 0.73 7.19 12.81
C ASN A 9 -0.17 5.99 13.10
N LEU A 10 -0.42 5.16 12.09
CA LEU A 10 -1.31 4.00 12.16
C LEU A 10 -0.56 2.68 12.37
N LYS A 11 0.46 2.67 13.23
CA LYS A 11 1.27 1.47 13.47
C LYS A 11 0.44 0.39 14.19
N ASN A 12 0.01 -0.64 13.46
CA ASN A 12 -0.86 -1.73 13.95
C ASN A 12 -2.15 -1.22 14.62
N SER A 13 -2.64 -0.08 14.16
CA SER A 13 -3.83 0.57 14.69
C SER A 13 -4.75 0.98 13.55
N SER A 14 -5.98 1.31 13.89
CA SER A 14 -7.00 1.79 12.97
C SER A 14 -7.38 3.23 13.29
N TYR A 15 -7.94 3.90 12.29
CA TYR A 15 -8.50 5.24 12.43
C TYR A 15 -9.80 5.32 11.65
N LEU A 16 -10.83 5.85 12.31
CA LEU A 16 -12.15 6.07 11.71
C LEU A 16 -12.24 7.51 11.22
N LEU A 17 -12.55 7.67 9.94
CA LEU A 17 -12.79 8.94 9.28
C LEU A 17 -14.25 9.00 8.81
N MET A 18 -14.91 10.13 9.08
CA MET A 18 -16.24 10.40 8.54
C MET A 18 -16.13 11.19 7.23
N SER A 19 -16.83 10.75 6.19
CA SER A 19 -17.01 11.49 4.94
C SER A 19 -18.51 11.63 4.67
N GLY A 20 -19.10 12.75 5.11
CA GLY A 20 -20.55 12.86 5.23
C GLY A 20 -21.08 11.85 6.26
N GLU A 21 -22.05 11.03 5.85
CA GLU A 21 -22.60 9.94 6.68
C GLU A 21 -21.80 8.63 6.57
N LYS A 22 -20.90 8.53 5.60
CA LYS A 22 -20.11 7.31 5.37
C LYS A 22 -18.93 7.22 6.33
N LYS A 23 -18.71 6.03 6.85
CA LYS A 23 -17.58 5.67 7.69
C LYS A 23 -16.47 5.04 6.85
N ILE A 24 -15.33 5.71 6.79
CA ILE A 24 -14.12 5.21 6.16
C ILE A 24 -13.16 4.77 7.26
N LYS A 25 -12.81 3.50 7.30
CA LYS A 25 -11.86 2.97 8.27
C LYS A 25 -10.51 2.68 7.63
N ILE A 26 -9.47 3.27 8.21
CA ILE A 26 -8.09 3.13 7.75
C ILE A 26 -7.35 2.24 8.73
N PHE A 27 -6.85 1.12 8.28
CA PHE A 27 -6.06 0.17 9.04
C PHE A 27 -4.60 0.32 8.65
N GLY A 28 -3.68 0.42 9.60
CA GLY A 28 -2.25 0.28 9.32
C GLY A 28 -1.67 -0.98 9.94
N GLU A 29 -0.85 -1.70 9.17
CA GLU A 29 -0.09 -2.86 9.62
C GLU A 29 1.40 -2.65 9.35
N GLU A 30 2.23 -2.80 10.38
CA GLU A 30 3.68 -2.74 10.20
C GLU A 30 4.21 -4.02 9.53
N PHE A 31 5.45 -3.98 9.03
CA PHE A 31 6.06 -5.09 8.29
C PHE A 31 6.05 -6.46 9.00
N ARG A 32 6.14 -6.48 10.33
CA ARG A 32 6.13 -7.71 11.16
C ARG A 32 4.98 -7.77 12.16
N GLY A 33 4.02 -6.87 12.06
CA GLY A 33 2.88 -6.83 12.96
C GLY A 33 1.60 -7.24 12.25
N ASN A 34 0.53 -7.27 13.03
CA ASN A 34 -0.83 -7.42 12.53
C ASN A 34 -1.70 -6.42 13.28
N ASN A 35 -2.61 -5.78 12.57
CA ASN A 35 -3.68 -5.04 13.22
C ASN A 35 -4.74 -6.06 13.68
N LEU A 36 -5.08 -6.02 14.97
CA LEU A 36 -6.05 -6.92 15.59
C LEU A 36 -7.48 -6.44 15.42
N ASP A 37 -7.68 -5.18 15.02
CA ASP A 37 -9.00 -4.64 14.69
C ASP A 37 -9.60 -5.41 13.51
N LYS A 38 -10.86 -5.81 13.65
CA LYS A 38 -11.65 -6.56 12.67
C LYS A 38 -13.02 -5.92 12.45
N ASP A 39 -13.27 -4.74 13.02
CA ASP A 39 -14.53 -4.05 12.87
C ASP A 39 -14.46 -3.28 11.55
N TYR A 40 -14.99 -3.86 10.48
CA TYR A 40 -15.05 -3.20 9.17
C TYR A 40 -16.24 -2.23 9.13
N GLU A 41 -16.09 -1.15 8.37
CA GLU A 41 -17.10 -0.11 8.20
C GLU A 41 -17.50 -0.02 6.72
N ASP A 42 -18.17 1.06 6.30
CA ASP A 42 -18.69 1.23 4.93
C ASP A 42 -17.60 1.16 3.85
N TYR A 43 -16.39 1.66 4.15
CA TYR A 43 -15.24 1.58 3.26
C TYR A 43 -13.93 1.38 4.04
N ASN A 44 -13.14 0.39 3.64
CA ASN A 44 -12.01 -0.12 4.42
C ASN A 44 -10.71 -0.02 3.64
N ILE A 45 -9.80 0.82 4.14
CA ILE A 45 -8.48 1.07 3.54
C ILE A 45 -7.41 0.39 4.39
N LEU A 46 -6.57 -0.45 3.78
CA LEU A 46 -5.40 -1.04 4.43
C LEU A 46 -4.12 -0.33 3.96
N LEU A 47 -3.29 0.08 4.92
CA LEU A 47 -1.93 0.55 4.71
C LEU A 47 -0.94 -0.53 5.16
N VAL A 48 -0.14 -1.05 4.23
CA VAL A 48 0.84 -2.13 4.50
C VAL A 48 2.18 -1.82 3.87
N HIS A 49 3.26 -2.22 4.52
CA HIS A 49 4.60 -2.03 3.94
C HIS A 49 4.87 -2.92 2.74
N SER A 50 4.27 -4.12 2.68
CA SER A 50 4.47 -5.06 1.57
C SER A 50 3.15 -5.69 1.13
N PRO A 51 2.87 -5.78 -0.19
CA PRO A 51 1.67 -6.42 -0.71
C PRO A 51 1.59 -7.90 -0.32
N LYS A 52 2.73 -8.54 -0.04
CA LYS A 52 2.77 -9.93 0.42
C LYS A 52 1.97 -10.15 1.71
N GLN A 53 1.99 -9.18 2.62
CA GLN A 53 1.26 -9.27 3.90
C GLN A 53 -0.26 -9.38 3.67
N PHE A 54 -0.79 -8.63 2.70
CA PHE A 54 -2.18 -8.70 2.30
C PHE A 54 -2.49 -9.99 1.52
N LEU A 55 -1.67 -10.32 0.53
CA LEU A 55 -1.90 -11.47 -0.36
C LEU A 55 -1.90 -12.82 0.36
N GLU A 56 -1.18 -12.95 1.49
CA GLU A 56 -1.15 -14.19 2.29
C GLU A 56 -2.35 -14.34 3.23
N LYS A 57 -3.04 -13.24 3.58
CA LYS A 57 -4.10 -13.24 4.61
C LYS A 57 -5.46 -12.78 4.10
N VAL A 58 -5.60 -12.62 2.77
CA VAL A 58 -6.74 -12.06 2.02
C VAL A 58 -7.91 -11.68 2.91
N ARG A 59 -8.00 -10.39 3.23
CA ARG A 59 -9.05 -9.80 4.07
C ARG A 59 -9.92 -8.86 3.22
N PRO A 60 -11.19 -8.63 3.61
CA PRO A 60 -12.14 -7.82 2.83
C PRO A 60 -11.84 -6.32 2.97
N TYR A 61 -10.75 -5.86 2.38
CA TYR A 61 -10.45 -4.45 2.23
C TYR A 61 -10.88 -3.98 0.84
N ASP A 62 -11.42 -2.77 0.74
CA ASP A 62 -11.83 -2.19 -0.54
C ASP A 62 -10.60 -1.63 -1.29
N LEU A 63 -9.69 -1.00 -0.54
CA LEU A 63 -8.45 -0.44 -1.05
C LEU A 63 -7.26 -0.84 -0.17
N VAL A 64 -6.20 -1.34 -0.80
CA VAL A 64 -4.92 -1.62 -0.14
C VAL A 64 -3.86 -0.72 -0.76
N LEU A 65 -3.24 0.13 0.05
CA LEU A 65 -2.09 0.94 -0.33
C LEU A 65 -0.85 0.30 0.24
N SER A 66 0.09 -0.04 -0.65
CA SER A 66 1.32 -0.71 -0.25
C SER A 66 2.56 -0.07 -0.81
N GLY A 67 3.62 -0.05 -0.01
CA GLY A 67 4.97 0.00 -0.55
C GLY A 67 5.36 -1.37 -1.10
N HIS A 68 6.36 -1.43 -1.98
CA HIS A 68 6.94 -2.73 -2.32
C HIS A 68 8.42 -2.61 -2.60
N LYS A 69 9.25 -3.11 -1.67
CA LYS A 69 10.70 -3.30 -1.86
C LYS A 69 11.39 -2.14 -2.60
N HIS A 70 10.97 -0.90 -2.34
CA HIS A 70 11.49 0.29 -2.99
C HIS A 70 11.47 0.29 -4.53
N GLY A 71 10.51 -0.41 -5.18
CA GLY A 71 10.46 -0.56 -6.64
C GLY A 71 11.50 -1.52 -7.23
N GLY A 72 12.26 -2.22 -6.40
CA GLY A 72 13.26 -3.23 -6.80
C GLY A 72 14.60 -2.63 -7.19
N GLN A 73 15.56 -3.48 -7.54
CA GLN A 73 16.92 -3.02 -7.88
C GLN A 73 17.02 -2.52 -9.32
N VAL A 74 16.31 -3.17 -10.25
CA VAL A 74 16.40 -2.88 -11.69
C VAL A 74 15.01 -2.89 -12.32
N ARG A 75 14.67 -1.79 -12.98
CA ARG A 75 13.44 -1.65 -13.76
C ARG A 75 13.76 -1.28 -15.20
N LEU A 76 13.44 -2.15 -16.15
CA LEU A 76 13.72 -1.88 -17.56
C LEU A 76 12.52 -1.18 -18.22
N PRO A 77 12.78 -0.30 -19.23
CA PRO A 77 11.73 0.21 -20.09
C PRO A 77 10.92 -0.93 -20.71
N PHE A 78 9.60 -0.79 -20.76
CA PHE A 78 8.62 -1.75 -21.30
C PHE A 78 8.49 -3.09 -20.55
N LEU A 79 9.57 -3.62 -19.97
CA LEU A 79 9.58 -4.89 -19.24
C LEU A 79 9.21 -4.76 -17.75
N GLY A 80 9.31 -3.57 -17.19
CA GLY A 80 9.00 -3.32 -15.77
C GLY A 80 10.09 -3.86 -14.84
N GLN A 81 9.71 -4.23 -13.61
CA GLN A 81 10.65 -4.69 -12.59
C GLN A 81 11.23 -6.06 -12.99
N VAL A 82 12.55 -6.15 -13.09
CA VAL A 82 13.24 -7.39 -13.45
C VAL A 82 13.69 -8.14 -12.21
N LEU A 83 14.20 -7.43 -11.21
CA LEU A 83 14.79 -8.03 -10.02
C LEU A 83 14.36 -7.27 -8.76
N ASP A 84 13.86 -8.02 -7.79
CA ASP A 84 13.54 -7.54 -6.44
C ASP A 84 14.55 -8.08 -5.42
N HIS A 85 14.39 -7.78 -4.12
CA HIS A 85 15.28 -8.32 -3.07
C HIS A 85 15.19 -9.85 -2.85
N GLY A 86 14.51 -10.59 -3.73
CA GLY A 86 14.36 -12.04 -3.68
C GLY A 86 14.97 -12.75 -4.90
N PRO A 87 14.95 -14.09 -4.91
CA PRO A 87 15.59 -14.88 -5.97
C PRO A 87 14.80 -14.92 -7.29
N LYS A 88 13.61 -14.28 -7.35
CA LYS A 88 12.71 -14.37 -8.51
C LYS A 88 12.89 -13.17 -9.42
N LEU A 89 13.04 -13.45 -10.71
CA LEU A 89 12.95 -12.45 -11.75
C LEU A 89 11.48 -12.18 -12.12
N PHE A 90 11.20 -10.97 -12.59
CA PHE A 90 9.87 -10.53 -13.06
C PHE A 90 8.74 -10.76 -12.03
N PRO A 91 8.83 -10.14 -10.85
CA PRO A 91 7.79 -10.25 -9.83
C PRO A 91 6.42 -9.80 -10.34
N LYS A 92 5.39 -10.62 -10.07
CA LYS A 92 4.01 -10.40 -10.49
C LYS A 92 3.40 -9.09 -9.95
N TYR A 93 3.80 -8.68 -8.76
CA TYR A 93 3.30 -7.48 -8.08
C TYR A 93 4.48 -6.57 -7.74
N SER A 94 4.69 -5.52 -8.54
CA SER A 94 5.90 -4.69 -8.47
C SER A 94 5.58 -3.21 -8.21
N MET A 95 4.80 -2.60 -9.11
CA MET A 95 4.27 -1.24 -8.98
C MET A 95 2.98 -1.12 -9.79
N GLY A 96 2.06 -0.24 -9.36
CA GLY A 96 0.83 0.07 -10.08
C GLY A 96 -0.43 -0.47 -9.40
N LEU A 97 -1.53 -0.44 -10.14
CA LEU A 97 -2.86 -0.82 -9.67
C LEU A 97 -3.21 -2.25 -10.11
N TYR A 98 -3.70 -3.05 -9.17
CA TYR A 98 -4.06 -4.45 -9.37
C TYR A 98 -5.45 -4.70 -8.77
N LYS A 99 -6.31 -5.45 -9.48
CA LYS A 99 -7.59 -5.92 -8.93
C LYS A 99 -7.42 -7.34 -8.38
N ILE A 100 -7.68 -7.53 -7.08
CA ILE A 100 -7.57 -8.81 -6.37
C ILE A 100 -8.95 -9.15 -5.79
N GLY A 101 -9.74 -9.92 -6.53
CA GLY A 101 -11.17 -10.07 -6.21
C GLY A 101 -11.86 -8.72 -6.31
N GLU A 102 -12.55 -8.30 -5.26
CA GLU A 102 -13.17 -6.97 -5.16
C GLU A 102 -12.21 -5.88 -4.64
N THR A 103 -11.03 -6.25 -4.13
CA THR A 103 -10.05 -5.32 -3.60
C THR A 103 -9.24 -4.65 -4.71
N ILE A 104 -9.05 -3.34 -4.60
CA ILE A 104 -8.04 -2.61 -5.36
C ILE A 104 -6.75 -2.58 -4.55
N LEU A 105 -5.66 -3.13 -5.10
CA LEU A 105 -4.31 -3.04 -4.54
C LEU A 105 -3.49 -2.04 -5.35
N TYR A 106 -3.04 -0.98 -4.71
CA TYR A 106 -2.09 -0.03 -5.28
C TYR A 106 -0.71 -0.19 -4.65
N ILE A 107 0.31 -0.36 -5.48
CA ILE A 107 1.70 -0.53 -5.06
C ILE A 107 2.54 0.64 -5.56
N ASP A 108 3.17 1.36 -4.64
CA ASP A 108 4.08 2.47 -4.89
C ASP A 108 5.56 2.09 -4.58
N SER A 109 6.52 2.66 -5.30
CA SER A 109 7.96 2.40 -5.04
C SER A 109 8.47 3.18 -3.81
N GLY A 110 7.72 4.16 -3.34
CA GLY A 110 7.97 4.94 -2.15
C GLY A 110 9.21 5.84 -2.22
N LEU A 111 9.35 6.67 -1.19
CA LEU A 111 10.44 7.64 -1.04
C LEU A 111 11.75 7.05 -0.48
N GLY A 112 11.67 5.90 0.20
CA GLY A 112 12.79 5.33 0.93
C GLY A 112 13.85 4.65 0.06
N GLN A 113 15.07 4.59 0.58
CA GLN A 113 16.20 3.82 0.05
C GLN A 113 16.82 3.10 1.25
N SER A 114 16.90 1.77 1.24
CA SER A 114 17.53 1.02 2.35
C SER A 114 19.04 0.98 2.16
N ILE A 115 19.51 0.21 1.17
CA ILE A 115 20.85 0.17 0.58
C ILE A 115 20.66 -0.60 -0.75
N TYR A 116 21.60 -0.55 -1.71
CA TYR A 116 21.51 -1.05 -3.09
C TYR A 116 20.89 -0.07 -4.12
N LEU A 117 21.55 0.05 -5.27
CA LEU A 117 21.20 0.97 -6.36
C LEU A 117 19.76 0.76 -6.84
N ARG A 118 19.06 1.87 -7.10
CA ARG A 118 17.90 1.90 -8.00
C ARG A 118 18.40 2.18 -9.40
N ILE A 119 18.34 1.20 -10.30
CA ILE A 119 18.68 1.39 -11.71
C ILE A 119 17.38 1.52 -12.48
N LEU A 120 17.14 2.73 -13.01
CA LEU A 120 15.95 3.10 -13.79
C LEU A 120 14.60 2.96 -13.04
N ASP A 121 14.63 2.75 -11.73
CA ASP A 121 13.47 2.89 -10.85
C ASP A 121 13.50 4.25 -10.15
N ARG A 122 12.47 5.08 -10.38
CA ARG A 122 12.39 6.42 -9.79
C ARG A 122 11.68 6.35 -8.44
N VAL A 123 12.16 7.16 -7.50
CA VAL A 123 11.42 7.50 -6.30
C VAL A 123 10.04 8.04 -6.70
N SER A 124 8.99 7.54 -6.06
CA SER A 124 7.61 7.96 -6.31
C SER A 124 6.90 8.44 -5.06
N TYR A 125 6.00 9.38 -5.29
CA TYR A 125 4.95 9.78 -4.37
C TYR A 125 3.66 9.77 -5.17
N THR A 126 2.58 9.24 -4.57
CA THR A 126 1.26 9.20 -5.18
C THR A 126 0.30 10.06 -4.38
N GLN A 127 -0.38 10.96 -5.09
CA GLN A 127 -1.55 11.66 -4.60
C GLN A 127 -2.77 11.11 -5.31
N GLY A 128 -3.79 10.71 -4.54
CA GLY A 128 -5.04 10.19 -5.07
C GLY A 128 -6.23 10.82 -4.36
N THR A 129 -7.34 10.91 -5.07
CA THR A 129 -8.63 11.31 -4.52
C THR A 129 -9.53 10.08 -4.50
N ILE A 130 -10.12 9.79 -3.34
CA ILE A 130 -11.15 8.76 -3.21
C ILE A 130 -12.48 9.51 -3.17
N GLY A 131 -13.29 9.34 -4.21
CA GLY A 131 -14.64 9.88 -4.31
C GLY A 131 -15.65 8.74 -4.41
N GLY A 132 -16.82 8.92 -3.82
CA GLY A 132 -17.97 8.11 -4.15
C GLY A 132 -18.61 8.61 -5.45
N ASP A 133 -19.32 7.74 -6.15
CA ASP A 133 -20.16 8.19 -7.26
C ASP A 133 -21.17 9.22 -6.74
N MET A 134 -21.16 10.41 -7.33
CA MET A 134 -22.18 11.43 -7.11
C MET A 134 -23.41 11.05 -7.92
N TYR A 135 -24.27 10.20 -7.36
CA TYR A 135 -25.64 10.02 -7.84
C TYR A 135 -26.59 10.86 -6.98
#